data_AF-A0A6P0RUL5-F1
#
_entry.id   AF-A0A6P0RUL5-F1
#
_cell.length_a   1.000
_cell.length_b   1.000
_cell.length_c   1.000
_cell.angle_alpha   90.00
_cell.angle_beta   90.00
_cell.angle_gamma   90.00
#
_symmetry.space_group_name_H-M   'P 1'
#
loop_
_entity.id
_entity.type
_entity.pdbx_description
1 polymer ?
#
loop_
_entity_poly.entity_id
_entity_poly.type
_entity_poly.pdbx_seq_one_letter_code
_entity_poly.pdbx_strand_id
1 'polypeptide(L)'
;MSWTQTARNFTEQLQQLSDELEIEKLAKKIIEQIYELTEASKRKRALATVSKEIRRIYPNDEIPHPLYFEHTEAKDGKPPIYKHIIFKTLTLTTSDWDELATDGSREEWFKQQQKNTEVIEQPSLDSMTINQLNLDSFTQQTLEQALEHSGMPLDEFIKQAISVYAKTITGKARKHSEDLSNVPTAELLDDAKWTTHPGRASELTKRAIRAIKFYNANRVGENADRWCITQSAIASLTGSRQSTIKKILERYKDDIENHNQRYGLNGYSNRKPGKDISEEIDMAELIPNGVD
;
A
#
# COMPACT_ATOMS: atom_id res chain seq x y z
N MET A 1 -10.90 39.83 25.02
CA MET A 1 -10.05 38.70 24.59
C MET A 1 -10.37 38.37 23.12
N SER A 2 -9.36 38.08 22.30
CA SER A 2 -9.57 37.65 20.90
C SER A 2 -9.71 36.13 20.82
N TRP A 3 -10.94 35.65 20.56
CA TRP A 3 -11.20 34.22 20.39
C TRP A 3 -10.47 33.64 19.18
N THR A 4 -10.17 34.45 18.16
CA THR A 4 -9.36 34.02 17.01
C THR A 4 -7.92 33.70 17.41
N GLN A 5 -7.29 34.52 18.25
CA GLN A 5 -5.91 34.24 18.71
C GLN A 5 -5.87 33.03 19.65
N THR A 6 -6.86 32.95 20.54
CA THR A 6 -6.98 31.82 21.48
C THR A 6 -7.19 30.51 20.71
N ALA A 7 -8.03 30.53 19.68
CA ALA A 7 -8.25 29.38 18.80
C ALA A 7 -6.99 28.98 18.02
N ARG A 8 -6.16 29.93 17.56
CA ARG A 8 -4.90 29.61 16.88
C ARG A 8 -3.90 28.92 17.80
N ASN A 9 -3.69 29.46 19.00
CA ASN A 9 -2.81 28.85 20.00
C ASN A 9 -3.30 27.45 20.40
N PHE A 10 -4.63 27.28 20.49
CA PHE A 10 -5.25 25.99 20.74
C PHE A 10 -4.98 25.00 19.60
N THR A 11 -5.14 25.43 18.35
CA THR A 11 -4.88 24.56 17.19
C THR A 11 -3.41 24.18 17.05
N GLU A 12 -2.48 25.06 17.41
CA GLU A 12 -1.04 24.75 17.43
C GLU A 12 -0.71 23.65 18.47
N GLN A 13 -1.34 23.71 19.65
CA GLN A 13 -1.23 22.64 20.64
C GLN A 13 -1.86 21.34 20.15
N LEU A 14 -3.04 21.43 19.52
CA LEU A 14 -3.74 20.28 18.97
C LEU A 14 -2.92 19.53 17.92
N GLN A 15 -2.15 20.24 17.09
CA GLN A 15 -1.27 19.64 16.07
C GLN A 15 -0.14 18.79 16.64
N GLN A 16 0.23 18.98 17.91
CA GLN A 16 1.28 18.21 18.57
C GLN A 16 0.74 16.95 19.26
N LEU A 17 -0.58 16.77 19.31
CA LEU A 17 -1.23 15.66 19.99
C LEU A 17 -1.65 14.58 18.99
N SER A 18 -1.40 13.34 19.38
CA SER A 18 -1.86 12.14 18.65
C SER A 18 -2.70 11.20 19.51
N ASP A 19 -2.86 11.51 20.79
CA ASP A 19 -3.60 10.72 21.77
C ASP A 19 -5.00 11.32 22.00
N GLU A 20 -6.04 10.48 21.91
CA GLU A 20 -7.44 10.92 22.04
C GLU A 20 -7.75 11.53 23.42
N LEU A 21 -7.17 10.97 24.49
CA LEU A 21 -7.42 11.47 25.85
C LEU A 21 -6.79 12.85 26.08
N GLU A 22 -5.60 13.08 25.55
CA GLU A 22 -4.95 14.40 25.60
C GLU A 22 -5.71 15.44 24.74
N ILE A 23 -6.24 15.03 23.59
CA ILE A 23 -7.08 15.86 22.72
C ILE A 23 -8.37 16.27 23.44
N GLU A 24 -9.03 15.33 24.14
CA GLU A 24 -10.21 15.62 24.95
C GLU A 24 -9.91 16.58 26.13
N LYS A 25 -8.82 16.36 26.86
CA LYS A 25 -8.38 17.26 27.94
C LYS A 25 -8.17 18.68 27.42
N LEU A 26 -7.52 18.82 26.27
CA LEU A 26 -7.31 20.10 25.64
C LEU A 26 -8.64 20.76 25.24
N ALA A 27 -9.57 20.00 24.61
CA ALA A 27 -10.93 20.48 24.31
C ALA A 27 -11.69 20.97 25.56
N LYS A 28 -11.60 20.25 26.68
CA LYS A 28 -12.26 20.67 27.93
C LYS A 28 -11.73 22.01 28.41
N LYS A 29 -10.41 22.17 28.40
CA LYS A 29 -9.74 23.43 28.80
C LYS A 29 -10.20 24.63 27.98
N ILE A 30 -10.36 24.49 26.65
CA ILE A 30 -10.83 25.62 25.82
C ILE A 30 -12.32 25.92 26.07
N ILE A 31 -13.14 24.90 26.35
CA ILE A 31 -14.54 25.10 26.72
C ILE A 31 -14.62 25.83 28.06
N GLU A 32 -13.91 25.37 29.09
CA GLU A 32 -13.83 26.03 30.40
C GLU A 32 -13.42 27.50 30.25
N GLN A 33 -12.38 27.79 29.48
CA GLN A 33 -11.96 29.16 29.19
C GLN A 33 -13.07 29.99 28.52
N ILE A 34 -13.83 29.43 27.57
CA ILE A 34 -14.98 30.11 26.96
C ILE A 34 -16.03 30.44 28.03
N TYR A 35 -16.32 29.51 28.93
CA TYR A 35 -17.35 29.68 29.97
C TYR A 35 -16.95 30.68 31.05
N GLU A 36 -15.69 30.69 31.46
CA GLU A 36 -15.15 31.64 32.45
C GLU A 36 -15.04 33.05 31.91
N LEU A 37 -14.66 33.20 30.63
CA LEU A 37 -14.28 34.49 30.06
C LEU A 37 -15.36 35.12 29.16
N THR A 38 -16.48 34.41 28.95
CA THR A 38 -17.58 34.88 28.09
C THR A 38 -18.93 34.77 28.79
N GLU A 39 -19.70 35.86 28.73
CA GLU A 39 -21.11 35.88 29.11
C GLU A 39 -21.92 34.82 28.35
N ALA A 40 -22.90 34.21 29.01
CA ALA A 40 -23.71 33.11 28.45
C ALA A 40 -24.25 33.39 27.03
N SER A 41 -24.76 34.60 26.79
CA SER A 41 -25.31 35.02 25.50
C SER A 41 -24.28 35.05 24.35
N LYS A 42 -22.98 35.12 24.66
CA LYS A 42 -21.88 35.25 23.70
C LYS A 42 -21.06 33.96 23.54
N ARG A 43 -21.24 32.95 24.40
CA ARG A 43 -20.49 31.67 24.37
C ARG A 43 -20.62 30.93 23.04
N LYS A 44 -21.82 30.89 22.46
CA LYS A 44 -22.06 30.29 21.14
C LYS A 44 -21.19 30.90 20.05
N ARG A 45 -20.98 32.23 20.08
CA ARG A 45 -20.16 32.95 19.12
C ARG A 45 -18.68 32.66 19.32
N ALA A 46 -18.23 32.58 20.56
CA ALA A 46 -16.86 32.20 20.91
C ALA A 46 -16.56 30.77 20.42
N LEU A 47 -17.42 29.80 20.73
CA LEU A 47 -17.27 28.42 20.27
C LEU A 47 -17.27 28.30 18.75
N ALA A 48 -18.19 29.01 18.06
CA ALA A 48 -18.22 29.03 16.60
C ALA A 48 -16.92 29.57 15.99
N THR A 49 -16.31 30.58 16.64
CA THR A 49 -15.01 31.13 16.22
C THR A 49 -13.89 30.10 16.39
N VAL A 50 -13.83 29.42 17.53
CA VAL A 50 -12.85 28.36 17.80
C VAL A 50 -13.02 27.19 16.82
N SER A 51 -14.26 26.73 16.64
CA SER A 51 -14.60 25.64 15.71
C SER A 51 -14.20 25.97 14.27
N LYS A 52 -14.36 27.23 13.85
CA LYS A 52 -13.99 27.67 12.50
C LYS A 52 -12.47 27.58 12.27
N GLU A 53 -11.65 27.98 13.23
CA GLU A 53 -10.20 27.88 13.10
C GLU A 53 -9.72 26.42 13.12
N ILE A 54 -10.33 25.57 13.96
CA ILE A 54 -10.02 24.13 13.98
C ILE A 54 -10.36 23.50 12.63
N ARG A 55 -11.53 23.79 12.05
CA ARG A 55 -11.92 23.29 10.71
C ARG A 55 -11.01 23.75 9.59
N ARG A 56 -10.29 24.86 9.77
CA ARG A 56 -9.32 25.35 8.78
C ARG A 56 -8.10 24.43 8.68
N ILE A 57 -7.74 23.78 9.79
CA ILE A 57 -6.60 22.86 9.87
C ILE A 57 -7.06 21.41 9.70
N TYR A 58 -8.21 21.07 10.27
CA TYR A 58 -8.83 19.76 10.21
C TYR A 58 -10.16 19.87 9.46
N PRO A 59 -10.13 19.96 8.11
CA PRO A 59 -11.35 20.02 7.32
C PRO A 59 -12.15 18.73 7.48
N ASN A 60 -13.46 18.81 7.25
CA ASN A 60 -14.26 17.61 7.09
C ASN A 60 -13.79 16.87 5.83
N ASP A 61 -13.73 15.55 5.89
CA ASP A 61 -13.27 14.73 4.77
C ASP A 61 -14.26 13.59 4.51
N GLU A 62 -14.27 13.09 3.28
CA GLU A 62 -15.01 11.89 2.86
C GLU A 62 -14.16 10.62 3.05
N ILE A 63 -12.86 10.80 3.33
CA ILE A 63 -11.91 9.72 3.60
C ILE A 63 -11.65 9.62 5.11
N PRO A 64 -11.67 8.41 5.70
CA PRO A 64 -11.33 8.22 7.09
C PRO A 64 -9.84 8.53 7.35
N HIS A 65 -9.57 9.39 8.32
CA HIS A 65 -8.23 9.70 8.81
C HIS A 65 -8.04 9.21 10.25
N PRO A 66 -6.79 8.96 10.69
CA PRO A 66 -6.50 8.81 12.11
C PRO A 66 -7.05 10.01 12.91
N LEU A 67 -7.69 9.75 14.05
CA LEU A 67 -8.32 10.78 14.91
C LEU A 67 -9.54 11.47 14.28
N TYR A 68 -10.19 10.83 13.31
CA TYR A 68 -11.49 11.25 12.80
C TYR A 68 -12.56 10.22 13.13
N PHE A 69 -13.80 10.69 13.32
CA PHE A 69 -14.98 9.85 13.52
C PHE A 69 -16.02 10.14 12.43
N GLU A 70 -16.80 9.12 12.08
CA GLU A 70 -17.93 9.26 11.16
C GLU A 70 -19.01 10.14 11.82
N HIS A 71 -19.28 11.30 11.23
CA HIS A 71 -20.26 12.24 11.78
C HIS A 71 -21.66 12.07 11.16
N THR A 72 -21.72 11.67 9.90
CA THR A 72 -22.98 11.41 9.19
C THR A 72 -22.90 10.07 8.47
N GLU A 73 -23.90 9.23 8.70
CA GLU A 73 -24.12 8.02 7.91
C GLU A 73 -24.30 8.38 6.43
N ALA A 74 -23.82 7.50 5.54
CA ALA A 74 -24.09 7.61 4.12
C ALA A 74 -25.62 7.55 3.86
N LYS A 75 -26.19 8.66 3.37
CA LYS A 75 -27.62 8.75 3.00
C LYS A 75 -27.75 9.38 1.63
N ASP A 76 -28.67 8.83 0.83
CA ASP A 76 -29.06 9.35 -0.49
C ASP A 76 -27.89 9.64 -1.44
N GLY A 77 -26.99 8.68 -1.60
CA GLY A 77 -25.87 8.76 -2.54
C GLY A 77 -24.77 9.76 -2.16
N LYS A 78 -24.81 10.33 -0.94
CA LYS A 78 -23.72 11.15 -0.41
C LYS A 78 -22.78 10.29 0.44
N PRO A 79 -21.46 10.44 0.26
CA PRO A 79 -20.48 9.73 1.07
C PRO A 79 -20.57 10.16 2.55
N PRO A 80 -20.14 9.28 3.48
CA PRO A 80 -20.06 9.63 4.89
C PRO A 80 -19.07 10.77 5.10
N ILE A 81 -19.37 11.65 6.05
CA ILE A 81 -18.49 12.79 6.39
C ILE A 81 -17.79 12.49 7.70
N TYR A 82 -16.47 12.50 7.66
CA TYR A 82 -15.61 12.32 8.81
C TYR A 82 -15.21 13.67 9.39
N LYS A 83 -15.21 13.76 10.73
CA LYS A 83 -14.78 14.93 11.49
C LYS A 83 -13.71 14.55 12.49
N HIS A 84 -12.79 15.48 12.76
CA HIS A 84 -11.80 15.30 13.81
C HIS A 84 -12.45 15.08 15.18
N ILE A 85 -11.94 14.16 15.99
CA ILE A 85 -12.49 13.75 17.31
C ILE A 85 -12.71 14.93 18.28
N ILE A 86 -11.93 16.01 18.15
CA ILE A 86 -12.11 17.25 18.93
C ILE A 86 -13.53 17.80 18.85
N PHE A 87 -14.23 17.58 17.72
CA PHE A 87 -15.60 18.03 17.52
C PHE A 87 -16.64 17.19 18.27
N LYS A 88 -16.28 16.03 18.85
CA LYS A 88 -17.15 15.33 19.80
C LYS A 88 -17.34 16.18 21.06
N THR A 89 -16.23 16.67 21.61
CA THR A 89 -16.20 17.45 22.86
C THR A 89 -16.64 18.90 22.64
N LEU A 90 -16.32 19.51 21.49
CA LEU A 90 -16.73 20.88 21.14
C LEU A 90 -18.20 20.99 20.69
N THR A 91 -19.11 20.26 21.35
CA THR A 91 -20.55 20.30 21.11
C THR A 91 -21.22 21.04 22.28
N LEU A 92 -21.78 22.22 22.01
CA LEU A 92 -22.62 22.90 23.01
C LEU A 92 -24.01 23.16 22.43
N THR A 93 -25.00 22.44 22.98
CA THR A 93 -26.33 22.96 23.24
C THR A 93 -26.28 23.75 24.55
N THR A 94 -26.69 25.01 24.51
CA THR A 94 -26.67 25.99 25.60
C THR A 94 -27.53 25.64 26.82
N SER A 95 -28.30 24.55 26.80
CA SER A 95 -29.17 24.16 27.92
C SER A 95 -28.44 23.33 28.98
N ASP A 96 -27.60 22.38 28.55
CA ASP A 96 -27.08 21.35 29.45
C ASP A 96 -25.92 21.87 30.33
N TRP A 97 -25.12 22.80 29.82
CA TRP A 97 -23.94 23.30 30.53
C TRP A 97 -24.23 24.31 31.64
N ASP A 98 -25.32 25.08 31.53
CA ASP A 98 -25.70 26.04 32.57
C ASP A 98 -26.42 25.35 33.74
N GLU A 99 -27.00 24.15 33.54
CA GLU A 99 -27.54 23.30 34.61
C GLU A 99 -26.45 22.54 35.39
N LEU A 100 -25.30 22.26 34.76
CA LEU A 100 -24.16 21.52 35.34
C LEU A 100 -23.22 22.39 36.20
N ALA A 101 -23.73 23.39 36.91
CA ALA A 101 -22.94 24.43 37.59
C ALA A 101 -22.13 23.98 38.84
N THR A 102 -21.96 22.68 39.09
CA THR A 102 -21.11 22.16 40.17
C THR A 102 -20.02 21.23 39.61
N ASP A 103 -18.80 21.32 40.16
CA ASP A 103 -17.61 20.63 39.66
C ASP A 103 -17.77 19.10 39.55
N GLY A 104 -18.64 18.49 40.36
CA GLY A 104 -18.93 17.06 40.30
C GLY A 104 -19.82 16.63 39.12
N SER A 105 -20.85 17.42 38.78
CA SER A 105 -21.84 17.05 37.75
C SER A 105 -21.26 17.08 36.34
N ARG A 106 -20.23 17.91 36.11
CA ARG A 106 -19.53 18.01 34.82
C ARG A 106 -18.74 16.76 34.52
N GLU A 107 -18.01 16.24 35.50
CA GLU A 107 -17.29 14.96 35.36
C GLU A 107 -18.25 13.79 35.15
N GLU A 108 -19.39 13.78 35.83
CA GLU A 108 -20.42 12.75 35.68
C GLU A 108 -21.09 12.79 34.30
N TRP A 109 -21.34 13.97 33.74
CA TRP A 109 -21.84 14.12 32.36
C TRP A 109 -20.83 13.60 31.33
N PHE A 110 -19.54 13.90 31.49
CA PHE A 110 -18.49 13.32 30.63
C PHE A 110 -18.42 11.79 30.78
N LYS A 111 -18.56 11.26 32.00
CA LYS A 111 -18.66 9.81 32.23
C LYS A 111 -19.91 9.21 31.57
N GLN A 112 -21.05 9.91 31.54
CA GLN A 112 -22.25 9.48 30.83
C GLN A 112 -22.10 9.48 29.31
N GLN A 113 -21.41 10.47 28.73
CA GLN A 113 -21.08 10.47 27.29
C GLN A 113 -20.14 9.29 26.93
N GLN A 114 -19.21 8.92 27.82
CA GLN A 114 -18.41 7.70 27.67
C GLN A 114 -19.23 6.41 27.83
N LYS A 115 -20.35 6.44 28.58
CA LYS A 115 -21.23 5.28 28.81
C LYS A 115 -22.26 5.07 27.70
N ASN A 116 -22.63 6.14 26.98
CA ASN A 116 -23.56 6.12 25.84
C ASN A 116 -22.84 6.05 24.48
N THR A 117 -21.53 6.22 24.48
CA THR A 117 -20.69 5.58 23.49
C THR A 117 -20.68 4.13 23.89
N GLU A 118 -21.48 3.27 23.24
CA GLU A 118 -21.09 1.87 23.14
C GLU A 118 -19.64 1.93 22.66
N VAL A 119 -18.73 1.64 23.59
CA VAL A 119 -17.41 1.18 23.25
C VAL A 119 -17.72 -0.05 22.42
N ILE A 120 -17.75 0.12 21.10
CA ILE A 120 -17.25 -0.93 20.24
C ILE A 120 -15.83 -1.06 20.75
N GLU A 121 -15.64 -1.90 21.78
CA GLU A 121 -14.35 -2.44 22.13
C GLU A 121 -13.95 -3.07 20.82
N GLN A 122 -13.10 -2.37 20.04
CA GLN A 122 -12.35 -3.07 19.02
C GLN A 122 -11.71 -4.21 19.81
N PRO A 123 -12.04 -5.47 19.50
CA PRO A 123 -11.51 -6.58 20.26
C PRO A 123 -9.99 -6.40 20.22
N SER A 124 -9.43 -6.12 21.39
CA SER A 124 -7.99 -6.19 21.55
C SER A 124 -7.63 -7.61 21.15
N LEU A 125 -6.61 -7.77 20.29
CA LEU A 125 -6.11 -9.09 19.93
C LEU A 125 -5.80 -9.92 21.18
N ASP A 126 -5.44 -9.26 22.28
CA ASP A 126 -5.04 -9.87 23.55
C ASP A 126 -6.22 -10.56 24.28
N SER A 127 -7.48 -10.28 23.92
CA SER A 127 -8.67 -10.93 24.49
C SER A 127 -9.41 -11.86 23.52
N MET A 128 -8.88 -12.04 22.31
CA MET A 128 -9.51 -12.90 21.31
C MET A 128 -9.38 -14.39 21.65
N THR A 129 -10.43 -15.14 21.33
CA THR A 129 -10.47 -16.61 21.34
C THR A 129 -10.65 -17.13 19.93
N ILE A 130 -10.22 -18.37 19.68
CA ILE A 130 -10.28 -18.98 18.34
C ILE A 130 -11.71 -18.98 17.77
N ASN A 131 -12.72 -19.21 18.61
CA ASN A 131 -14.12 -19.23 18.21
C ASN A 131 -14.63 -17.87 17.69
N GLN A 132 -14.00 -16.76 18.12
CA GLN A 132 -14.37 -15.41 17.65
C GLN A 132 -13.83 -15.10 16.25
N LEU A 133 -12.95 -15.94 15.70
CA LEU A 133 -12.39 -15.77 14.35
C LEU A 133 -13.32 -16.30 13.25
N ASN A 134 -14.45 -16.94 13.60
CA ASN A 134 -15.43 -17.49 12.65
C ASN A 134 -14.78 -18.35 11.54
N LEU A 135 -13.81 -19.19 11.92
CA LEU A 135 -13.09 -20.07 11.01
C LEU A 135 -13.91 -21.32 10.69
N ASP A 136 -13.69 -21.91 9.52
CA ASP A 136 -14.21 -23.25 9.25
C ASP A 136 -13.48 -24.31 10.11
N SER A 137 -14.11 -25.47 10.28
CA SER A 137 -13.60 -26.54 11.15
C SER A 137 -12.18 -27.00 10.82
N PHE A 138 -11.79 -27.00 9.54
CA PHE A 138 -10.46 -27.45 9.13
C PHE A 138 -9.40 -26.40 9.48
N THR A 139 -9.69 -25.13 9.21
CA THR A 139 -8.79 -24.02 9.55
C THR A 139 -8.64 -23.86 11.05
N GLN A 140 -9.73 -24.02 11.81
CA GLN A 140 -9.69 -24.01 13.28
C GLN A 140 -8.79 -25.11 13.84
N GLN A 141 -8.97 -26.37 13.39
CA GLN A 141 -8.16 -27.49 13.85
C GLN A 141 -6.67 -27.30 13.50
N THR A 142 -6.39 -26.75 12.31
CA THR A 142 -5.01 -26.44 11.87
C THR A 142 -4.38 -25.37 12.76
N LEU A 143 -5.14 -24.33 13.12
CA LEU A 143 -4.69 -23.27 14.01
C LEU A 143 -4.43 -23.80 15.42
N GLU A 144 -5.32 -24.62 15.97
CA GLU A 144 -5.16 -25.25 17.29
C GLU A 144 -3.87 -26.09 17.35
N GLN A 145 -3.62 -26.93 16.34
CA GLN A 145 -2.39 -27.72 16.24
C GLN A 145 -1.14 -26.83 16.13
N ALA A 146 -1.21 -25.74 15.37
CA ALA A 146 -0.09 -24.81 15.22
C ALA A 146 0.23 -24.06 16.53
N LEU A 147 -0.80 -23.68 17.30
CA LEU A 147 -0.63 -23.07 18.62
C LEU A 147 -0.05 -24.07 19.62
N GLU A 148 -0.57 -25.30 19.65
CA GLU A 148 -0.04 -26.38 20.50
C GLU A 148 1.43 -26.67 20.19
N HIS A 149 1.79 -26.73 18.90
CA HIS A 149 3.17 -27.02 18.49
C HIS A 149 4.13 -25.85 18.73
N SER A 150 3.67 -24.61 18.55
CA SER A 150 4.51 -23.41 18.71
C SER A 150 4.63 -22.94 20.16
N GLY A 151 3.68 -23.30 21.03
CA GLY A 151 3.60 -22.81 22.41
C GLY A 151 3.31 -21.31 22.54
N MET A 152 2.87 -20.67 21.45
CA MET A 152 2.63 -19.23 21.36
C MET A 152 1.17 -18.90 21.70
N PRO A 153 0.88 -17.80 22.42
CA PRO A 153 -0.48 -17.34 22.62
C PRO A 153 -1.11 -16.87 21.28
N LEU A 154 -2.43 -16.95 21.19
CA LEU A 154 -3.17 -16.70 19.95
C LEU A 154 -2.90 -15.31 19.36
N ASP A 155 -2.82 -14.29 20.20
CA ASP A 155 -2.61 -12.90 19.78
C ASP A 155 -1.22 -12.71 19.15
N GLU A 156 -0.17 -13.26 19.76
CA GLU A 156 1.19 -13.24 19.22
C GLU A 156 1.27 -14.04 17.92
N PHE A 157 0.60 -15.19 17.87
CA PHE A 157 0.54 -16.02 16.67
C PHE A 157 -0.11 -15.26 15.51
N ILE A 158 -1.24 -14.59 15.74
CA ILE A 158 -1.92 -13.79 14.73
C ILE A 158 -1.05 -12.60 14.29
N LYS A 159 -0.47 -11.85 15.25
CA LYS A 159 0.44 -10.72 14.95
C LYS A 159 1.61 -11.18 14.08
N GLN A 160 2.22 -12.32 14.41
CA GLN A 160 3.33 -12.88 13.66
C GLN A 160 2.90 -13.40 12.28
N ALA A 161 1.77 -14.11 12.18
CA ALA A 161 1.24 -14.60 10.92
C ALA A 161 0.91 -13.44 9.95
N ILE A 162 0.26 -12.39 10.44
CA ILE A 162 -0.02 -11.17 9.67
C ILE A 162 1.30 -10.52 9.25
N SER A 163 2.27 -10.35 10.16
CA SER A 163 3.57 -9.74 9.85
C SER A 163 4.32 -10.50 8.76
N VAL A 164 4.41 -11.82 8.86
CA VAL A 164 5.08 -12.68 7.87
C VAL A 164 4.38 -12.61 6.53
N TYR A 165 3.05 -12.71 6.51
CA TYR A 165 2.28 -12.67 5.28
C TYR A 165 2.33 -11.28 4.61
N ALA A 166 2.20 -10.20 5.39
CA ALA A 166 2.33 -8.83 4.91
C ALA A 166 3.73 -8.56 4.33
N LYS A 167 4.80 -8.97 5.02
CA LYS A 167 6.18 -8.89 4.50
C LYS A 167 6.34 -9.67 3.19
N THR A 168 5.69 -10.83 3.09
CA THR A 168 5.74 -11.66 1.88
C THR A 168 5.04 -10.99 0.71
N ILE A 169 3.81 -10.46 0.91
CA ILE A 169 3.06 -9.76 -0.14
C ILE A 169 3.80 -8.50 -0.57
N THR A 170 4.18 -7.64 0.38
CA THR A 170 4.86 -6.37 0.09
C THR A 170 6.23 -6.59 -0.55
N GLY A 171 6.98 -7.60 -0.10
CA GLY A 171 8.25 -8.00 -0.70
C GLY A 171 8.08 -8.50 -2.14
N LYS A 172 7.04 -9.30 -2.42
CA LYS A 172 6.70 -9.72 -3.79
C LYS A 172 6.34 -8.52 -4.66
N ALA A 173 5.47 -7.63 -4.18
CA ALA A 173 5.06 -6.44 -4.91
C ALA A 173 6.26 -5.54 -5.25
N ARG A 174 7.17 -5.32 -4.29
CA ARG A 174 8.39 -4.54 -4.50
C ARG A 174 9.29 -5.14 -5.59
N LYS A 175 9.52 -6.45 -5.56
CA LYS A 175 10.29 -7.14 -6.61
C LYS A 175 9.61 -7.05 -7.98
N HIS A 176 8.29 -7.06 -8.03
CA HIS A 176 7.55 -6.86 -9.29
C HIS A 176 7.68 -5.44 -9.84
N SER A 177 7.90 -4.44 -8.99
CA SER A 177 8.13 -3.05 -9.38
C SER A 177 9.60 -2.70 -9.65
N GLU A 178 10.54 -3.62 -9.38
CA GLU A 178 11.97 -3.37 -9.55
C GLU A 178 12.33 -3.34 -11.05
N ASP A 179 12.89 -2.22 -11.50
CA ASP A 179 13.38 -2.08 -12.86
C ASP A 179 14.74 -2.75 -13.02
N LEU A 180 14.80 -3.76 -13.89
CA LEU A 180 16.01 -4.51 -14.17
C LEU A 180 16.83 -3.95 -15.33
N SER A 181 16.39 -2.86 -15.98
CA SER A 181 17.06 -2.27 -17.15
C SER A 181 18.53 -1.95 -16.90
N ASN A 182 18.87 -1.48 -15.71
CA ASN A 182 20.24 -1.12 -15.32
C ASN A 182 21.08 -2.31 -14.84
N VAL A 183 20.47 -3.47 -14.56
CA VAL A 183 21.22 -4.67 -14.13
C VAL A 183 22.00 -5.22 -15.32
N PRO A 184 23.31 -5.50 -15.19
CA PRO A 184 24.10 -6.07 -16.27
C PRO A 184 23.53 -7.40 -16.78
N THR A 185 23.64 -7.65 -18.09
CA THR A 185 23.11 -8.87 -18.72
C THR A 185 23.79 -10.13 -18.21
N ALA A 186 25.11 -10.09 -17.99
CA ALA A 186 25.86 -11.19 -17.37
C ALA A 186 25.31 -11.53 -15.97
N GLU A 187 25.04 -10.52 -15.13
CA GLU A 187 24.44 -10.73 -13.81
C GLU A 187 23.05 -11.35 -13.92
N LEU A 188 22.20 -10.86 -14.83
CA LEU A 188 20.87 -11.45 -15.03
C LEU A 188 20.95 -12.90 -15.52
N LEU A 189 21.97 -13.28 -16.29
CA LEU A 189 22.13 -14.65 -16.77
C LEU A 189 22.59 -15.59 -15.65
N ASP A 190 23.64 -15.22 -14.93
CA ASP A 190 24.44 -16.17 -14.13
C ASP A 190 24.26 -16.03 -12.61
N ASP A 191 23.82 -14.87 -12.10
CA ASP A 191 23.70 -14.66 -10.65
C ASP A 191 22.42 -15.30 -10.09
N ALA A 192 22.60 -16.16 -9.09
CA ALA A 192 21.55 -16.83 -8.33
C ALA A 192 20.52 -15.86 -7.72
N LYS A 193 20.95 -14.63 -7.39
CA LYS A 193 20.08 -13.55 -6.89
C LYS A 193 18.91 -13.29 -7.83
N TRP A 194 19.15 -13.32 -9.14
CA TRP A 194 18.17 -12.94 -10.14
C TRP A 194 17.36 -14.11 -10.66
N THR A 195 17.84 -15.35 -10.50
CA THR A 195 17.19 -16.56 -11.05
C THR A 195 15.70 -16.67 -10.69
N THR A 196 15.32 -16.28 -9.47
CA THR A 196 13.93 -16.32 -8.98
C THR A 196 13.21 -14.98 -9.07
N HIS A 197 13.86 -13.94 -9.62
CA HIS A 197 13.28 -12.62 -9.73
C HIS A 197 12.16 -12.60 -10.79
N PRO A 198 10.95 -12.10 -10.46
CA PRO A 198 9.81 -12.16 -11.37
C PRO A 198 10.02 -11.37 -12.68
N GLY A 199 10.81 -10.30 -12.64
CA GLY A 199 11.13 -9.48 -13.81
C GLY A 199 12.21 -10.07 -14.74
N ARG A 200 13.03 -11.03 -14.26
CA ARG A 200 14.24 -11.50 -14.99
C ARG A 200 13.92 -11.99 -16.40
N ALA A 201 12.92 -12.86 -16.52
CA ALA A 201 12.58 -13.47 -17.80
C ALA A 201 12.08 -12.42 -18.82
N SER A 202 11.33 -11.41 -18.36
CA SER A 202 10.86 -10.33 -19.22
C SER A 202 12.01 -9.51 -19.76
N GLU A 203 12.92 -9.10 -18.89
CA GLU A 203 14.06 -8.28 -19.27
C GLU A 203 15.05 -9.03 -20.18
N LEU A 204 15.41 -10.27 -19.82
CA LEU A 204 16.27 -11.11 -20.67
C LEU A 204 15.63 -11.41 -22.03
N THR A 205 14.30 -11.58 -22.11
CA THR A 205 13.60 -11.75 -23.39
C THR A 205 13.73 -10.49 -24.27
N LYS A 206 13.52 -9.30 -23.69
CA LYS A 206 13.72 -8.02 -24.40
C LYS A 206 15.15 -7.91 -24.92
N ARG A 207 16.16 -8.23 -24.09
CA ARG A 207 17.57 -8.18 -24.48
C ARG A 207 17.92 -9.22 -25.55
N ALA A 208 17.39 -10.43 -25.46
CA ALA A 208 17.59 -11.48 -26.47
C ALA A 208 17.05 -11.07 -27.84
N ILE A 209 15.85 -10.47 -27.89
CA ILE A 209 15.29 -9.91 -29.13
C ILE A 209 16.25 -8.88 -29.72
N ARG A 210 16.73 -7.93 -28.91
CA ARG A 210 17.68 -6.90 -29.37
C ARG A 210 19.01 -7.50 -29.84
N ALA A 211 19.57 -8.46 -29.10
CA ALA A 211 20.82 -9.13 -29.43
C ALA A 211 20.73 -9.84 -30.80
N ILE A 212 19.64 -10.59 -31.05
CA ILE A 212 19.41 -11.24 -32.34
C ILE A 212 19.27 -10.21 -33.46
N LYS A 213 18.52 -9.12 -33.25
CA LYS A 213 18.38 -8.04 -34.24
C LYS A 213 19.73 -7.41 -34.58
N PHE A 214 20.53 -7.12 -33.54
CA PHE A 214 21.85 -6.53 -33.69
C PHE A 214 22.80 -7.48 -34.42
N TYR A 215 22.85 -8.76 -34.02
CA TYR A 215 23.69 -9.79 -34.66
C TYR A 215 23.37 -9.92 -36.15
N ASN A 216 22.09 -10.13 -36.49
CA ASN A 216 21.64 -10.30 -37.88
C ASN A 216 21.94 -9.08 -38.77
N ALA A 217 21.91 -7.88 -38.21
CA ALA A 217 22.11 -6.64 -38.94
C ALA A 217 23.59 -6.27 -39.09
N ASN A 218 24.43 -6.55 -38.10
CA ASN A 218 25.79 -5.99 -38.01
C ASN A 218 26.91 -7.03 -38.02
N ARG A 219 26.64 -8.28 -37.63
CA ARG A 219 27.67 -9.33 -37.55
C ARG A 219 27.58 -10.35 -38.68
N VAL A 220 26.44 -10.41 -39.37
CA VAL A 220 26.16 -11.42 -40.39
C VAL A 220 26.14 -10.82 -41.80
N GLY A 221 27.05 -11.29 -42.66
CA GLY A 221 27.09 -10.93 -44.09
C GLY A 221 26.05 -11.68 -44.94
N GLU A 222 25.83 -12.97 -44.67
CA GLU A 222 24.96 -13.83 -45.48
C GLU A 222 23.64 -14.16 -44.80
N ASN A 223 22.54 -14.23 -45.56
CA ASN A 223 21.23 -14.53 -44.98
C ASN A 223 21.16 -15.93 -44.35
N ALA A 224 21.98 -16.87 -44.82
CA ALA A 224 22.06 -18.24 -44.33
C ALA A 224 22.55 -18.34 -42.88
N ASP A 225 23.31 -17.35 -42.38
CA ASP A 225 23.83 -17.32 -41.01
C ASP A 225 22.94 -16.53 -40.04
N ARG A 226 21.90 -15.84 -40.54
CA ARG A 226 20.97 -15.10 -39.68
C ARG A 226 20.07 -16.04 -38.87
N TRP A 227 19.70 -15.59 -37.67
CA TRP A 227 18.81 -16.30 -36.76
C TRP A 227 17.41 -15.70 -36.78
N CYS A 228 16.40 -16.53 -36.96
CA CYS A 228 15.00 -16.18 -36.80
C CYS A 228 14.68 -16.00 -35.32
N ILE A 229 13.99 -14.91 -34.97
CA ILE A 229 13.55 -14.67 -33.60
C ILE A 229 12.34 -15.58 -33.33
N THR A 230 12.55 -16.62 -32.53
CA THR A 230 11.52 -17.58 -32.12
C THR A 230 11.55 -17.81 -30.61
N GLN A 231 10.47 -18.40 -30.08
CA GLN A 231 10.40 -18.79 -28.67
C GLN A 231 11.55 -19.72 -28.26
N SER A 232 11.93 -20.68 -29.10
CA SER A 232 13.02 -21.61 -28.80
C SER A 232 14.40 -20.96 -28.85
N ALA A 233 14.64 -20.04 -29.80
CA ALA A 233 15.87 -19.27 -29.88
C ALA A 233 16.08 -18.42 -28.62
N ILE A 234 15.03 -17.70 -28.19
CA ILE A 234 15.07 -16.90 -26.95
C ILE A 234 15.25 -17.78 -25.72
N ALA A 235 14.60 -18.95 -25.67
CA ALA A 235 14.79 -19.88 -24.55
C ALA A 235 16.24 -20.35 -24.44
N SER A 236 16.90 -20.60 -25.57
CA SER A 236 18.31 -21.02 -25.62
C SER A 236 19.24 -19.92 -25.13
N LEU A 237 18.97 -18.66 -25.47
CA LEU A 237 19.77 -17.51 -25.03
C LEU A 237 19.55 -17.11 -23.56
N THR A 238 18.34 -17.30 -23.04
CA THR A 238 17.96 -16.73 -21.73
C THR A 238 17.88 -17.75 -20.60
N GLY A 239 17.87 -19.04 -20.93
CA GLY A 239 17.57 -20.14 -20.01
C GLY A 239 16.15 -20.08 -19.40
N SER A 240 15.28 -19.20 -19.90
CA SER A 240 13.95 -18.98 -19.33
C SER A 240 12.94 -20.02 -19.83
N ARG A 241 11.92 -20.29 -19.01
CA ARG A 241 10.86 -21.25 -19.37
C ARG A 241 10.09 -20.78 -20.60
N GLN A 242 9.92 -21.69 -21.55
CA GLN A 242 9.23 -21.47 -22.81
C GLN A 242 7.80 -20.89 -22.66
N SER A 243 7.03 -21.35 -21.67
CA SER A 243 5.68 -20.84 -21.40
C SER A 243 5.66 -19.38 -20.94
N THR A 244 6.68 -18.96 -20.17
CA THR A 244 6.86 -17.57 -19.74
C THR A 244 7.25 -16.70 -20.93
N ILE A 245 8.23 -17.16 -21.73
CA ILE A 245 8.68 -16.45 -22.93
C ILE A 245 7.52 -16.22 -23.90
N LYS A 246 6.69 -17.24 -24.15
CA LYS A 246 5.52 -17.12 -25.04
C LYS A 246 4.63 -15.94 -24.68
N LYS A 247 4.31 -15.77 -23.40
CA LYS A 247 3.47 -14.66 -22.91
C LYS A 247 4.16 -13.30 -23.08
N ILE A 248 5.47 -13.24 -22.90
CA ILE A 248 6.23 -11.99 -23.06
C ILE A 248 6.29 -11.62 -24.55
N LEU A 249 6.49 -12.60 -25.44
CA LEU A 249 6.61 -12.38 -26.88
C LEU A 249 5.36 -11.79 -27.51
N GLU A 250 4.17 -12.02 -26.94
CA GLU A 250 2.92 -11.39 -27.40
C GLU A 250 3.04 -9.86 -27.46
N ARG A 251 3.83 -9.24 -26.57
CA ARG A 251 4.06 -7.79 -26.55
C ARG A 251 4.98 -7.28 -27.67
N TYR A 252 5.78 -8.17 -28.26
CA TYR A 252 6.77 -7.85 -29.29
C TYR A 252 6.43 -8.48 -30.64
N LYS A 253 5.21 -9.01 -30.80
CA LYS A 253 4.81 -9.82 -31.95
C LYS A 253 5.06 -9.10 -33.28
N ASP A 254 4.57 -7.87 -33.41
CA ASP A 254 4.70 -7.11 -34.68
C ASP A 254 6.16 -6.77 -34.99
N ASP A 255 6.96 -6.41 -33.98
CA ASP A 255 8.39 -6.12 -34.16
C ASP A 255 9.18 -7.37 -34.61
N ILE A 256 8.86 -8.52 -34.02
CA ILE A 256 9.45 -9.82 -34.37
C ILE A 256 9.04 -10.24 -35.78
N GLU A 257 7.75 -10.13 -36.12
CA GLU A 257 7.25 -10.45 -37.45
C GLU A 257 7.89 -9.56 -38.52
N ASN A 258 7.96 -8.25 -38.28
CA ASN A 258 8.62 -7.30 -39.18
C ASN A 258 10.10 -7.63 -39.39
N HIS A 259 10.84 -7.94 -38.31
CA HIS A 259 12.25 -8.32 -38.40
C HIS A 259 12.44 -9.63 -39.17
N ASN A 260 11.67 -10.66 -38.84
CA ASN A 260 11.78 -11.96 -39.51
C ASN A 260 11.40 -11.83 -41.00
N GLN A 261 10.34 -11.09 -41.34
CA GLN A 261 9.92 -10.83 -42.72
C GLN A 261 10.97 -10.06 -43.51
N ARG A 262 11.59 -9.03 -42.91
CA ARG A 262 12.66 -8.23 -43.55
C ARG A 262 13.80 -9.08 -44.11
N TYR A 263 14.13 -10.18 -43.44
CA TYR A 263 15.20 -11.09 -43.84
C TYR A 263 14.68 -12.41 -44.43
N GLY A 264 13.36 -12.55 -44.64
CA GLY A 264 12.74 -13.79 -45.13
C GLY A 264 12.97 -15.00 -44.20
N LEU A 265 13.10 -14.77 -42.90
CA LEU A 265 13.43 -15.79 -41.91
C LEU A 265 12.18 -16.51 -41.42
N ASN A 266 12.32 -17.81 -41.17
CA ASN A 266 11.28 -18.64 -40.55
C ASN A 266 11.91 -19.64 -39.57
N GLY A 267 11.11 -20.45 -38.89
CA GLY A 267 11.62 -21.39 -37.89
C GLY A 267 12.65 -22.41 -38.41
N TYR A 268 12.62 -22.74 -39.71
CA TYR A 268 13.62 -23.61 -40.34
C TYR A 268 14.96 -22.93 -40.53
N SER A 269 15.00 -21.59 -40.62
CA SER A 269 16.26 -20.82 -40.71
C SER A 269 17.18 -21.06 -39.50
N ASN A 270 16.63 -21.48 -38.36
CA ASN A 270 17.39 -21.82 -37.15
C ASN A 270 17.95 -23.25 -37.15
N ARG A 271 17.62 -24.08 -38.14
CA ARG A 271 18.17 -25.44 -38.27
C ARG A 271 19.52 -25.37 -38.96
N LYS A 272 20.56 -25.05 -38.19
CA LYS A 272 21.94 -24.96 -38.67
C LYS A 272 22.74 -26.14 -38.10
N PRO A 273 23.18 -27.13 -38.90
CA PRO A 273 23.94 -28.26 -38.41
C PRO A 273 25.21 -27.81 -37.66
N GLY A 274 25.37 -28.26 -36.42
CA GLY A 274 26.56 -27.98 -35.60
C GLY A 274 26.69 -26.53 -35.10
N LYS A 275 25.64 -25.71 -35.20
CA LYS A 275 25.63 -24.35 -34.63
C LYS A 275 24.50 -24.22 -33.62
N ASP A 276 24.81 -23.73 -32.42
CA ASP A 276 23.83 -23.30 -31.43
C ASP A 276 23.81 -21.76 -31.35
N ILE A 277 22.62 -21.18 -31.22
CA ILE A 277 22.48 -19.72 -31.11
C ILE A 277 23.16 -19.17 -29.85
N SER A 278 23.20 -19.95 -28.77
CA SER A 278 23.84 -19.59 -27.51
C SER A 278 25.37 -19.55 -27.58
N GLU A 279 25.97 -20.22 -28.57
CA GLU A 279 27.42 -20.18 -28.84
C GLU A 279 27.78 -19.02 -29.79
N GLU A 280 26.81 -18.56 -30.61
CA GLU A 280 27.02 -17.56 -31.66
C GLU A 280 26.66 -16.13 -31.22
N ILE A 281 25.73 -16.00 -30.25
CA ILE A 281 25.23 -14.72 -29.76
C ILE A 281 25.53 -14.60 -28.27
N ASP A 282 26.65 -13.94 -27.95
CA ASP A 282 26.93 -13.49 -26.59
C ASP A 282 26.04 -12.27 -26.27
N MET A 283 24.96 -12.51 -25.53
CA MET A 283 24.06 -11.42 -25.12
C MET A 283 24.73 -10.39 -24.22
N ALA A 284 25.68 -10.80 -23.36
CA ALA A 284 26.33 -9.91 -22.43
C ALA A 284 27.33 -8.97 -23.15
N GLU A 285 28.00 -9.47 -24.20
CA GLU A 285 28.83 -8.64 -25.07
C GLU A 285 27.98 -7.67 -25.90
N LEU A 286 26.94 -8.19 -26.58
CA LEU A 286 26.17 -7.40 -27.55
C LEU A 286 25.22 -6.42 -26.89
N ILE A 287 24.64 -6.78 -25.75
CA ILE A 287 23.65 -5.99 -25.01
C ILE A 287 24.06 -6.01 -23.53
N PRO A 288 25.05 -5.21 -23.09
CA PRO A 288 25.57 -5.28 -21.72
C PRO A 288 24.55 -4.93 -20.63
N ASN A 289 23.55 -4.10 -20.96
CA ASN A 289 22.42 -3.78 -20.08
C ASN A 289 21.14 -3.52 -20.91
N GLY A 290 20.04 -3.20 -20.25
CA GLY A 290 18.72 -3.00 -20.83
C GLY A 290 18.38 -1.56 -21.19
N VAL A 291 19.31 -0.64 -20.95
CA VAL A 291 19.23 0.77 -21.32
C VAL A 291 19.77 0.92 -22.75
N ASP A 292 19.27 1.92 -23.48
CA ASP A 292 19.74 2.24 -24.83
C ASP A 292 21.01 3.09 -24.81
#